data_AF-A0A9D8K7Z6-F1
#
_entry.id   AF-A0A9D8K7Z6-F1
#
_cell.length_a   1.000
_cell.length_b   1.000
_cell.length_c   1.000
_cell.angle_alpha   90.00
_cell.angle_beta   90.00
_cell.angle_gamma   90.00
#
_symmetry.space_group_name_H-M   'P 1'
#
loop_
_entity.id
_entity.type
_entity.pdbx_description
1 polymer ?
#
loop_
_entity_poly.entity_id
_entity_poly.type
_entity_poly.pdbx_seq_one_letter_code
_entity_poly.pdbx_strand_id
1 'polypeptide(L)' 'ASRGLNSGEAAGQTVFHARWHLIPRGQGDCAEPRGGVRGVIQERQGY' A
#
# COMPACT_ATOMS: atom_id res chain seq x y z
N ALA A 1 3.28 10.83 1.21
CA ALA A 1 2.25 9.99 1.84
C ALA A 1 1.69 9.00 0.82
N SER A 2 1.48 7.73 1.20
CA SER A 2 0.84 6.71 0.35
C SER A 2 -0.57 6.38 0.87
N ARG A 3 -1.52 6.20 -0.04
CA ARG A 3 -2.92 5.82 0.25
C ARG A 3 -3.19 4.42 -0.30
N GLY A 4 -3.87 3.60 0.49
CA GLY A 4 -4.23 2.22 0.13
C GLY A 4 -5.58 1.78 0.72
N LEU A 5 -6.23 0.85 0.03
CA LEU A 5 -7.48 0.20 0.43
C LEU A 5 -7.34 -1.30 0.16
N ASN A 6 -7.73 -2.12 1.14
CA ASN A 6 -7.88 -3.56 0.96
C ASN A 6 -9.37 -3.89 0.83
N SER A 7 -9.74 -4.70 -0.16
CA SER A 7 -11.12 -5.13 -0.39
C SER A 7 -11.18 -6.65 -0.52
N GLY A 8 -11.91 -7.28 0.40
CA GLY A 8 -12.04 -8.73 0.49
C GLY A 8 -10.95 -9.39 1.33
N GLU A 9 -11.25 -10.60 1.81
CA GLU A 9 -10.35 -11.43 2.63
C GLU A 9 -9.04 -11.73 1.90
N ALA A 10 -9.11 -12.01 0.59
CA ALA A 10 -7.94 -12.25 -0.26
C ALA A 10 -6.97 -11.05 -0.33
N ALA A 11 -7.47 -9.83 -0.10
CA ALA A 11 -6.65 -8.62 0.00
C ALA A 11 -6.20 -8.32 1.44
N GLY A 12 -6.43 -9.23 2.40
CA GLY A 12 -6.09 -9.06 3.81
C GLY A 12 -7.10 -8.22 4.59
N GLN A 13 -8.34 -8.07 4.11
CA GLN A 13 -9.40 -7.39 4.88
C GLN A 13 -9.92 -8.33 5.97
N THR A 14 -9.59 -8.02 7.23
CA THR A 14 -10.08 -8.76 8.41
C THR A 14 -11.39 -8.22 8.97
N VAL A 15 -11.75 -6.98 8.61
CA VAL A 15 -13.00 -6.31 9.02
C VAL A 15 -13.67 -5.78 7.76
N PHE A 16 -14.87 -6.27 7.47
CA PHE A 16 -15.68 -5.91 6.29
C PHE A 16 -16.39 -4.56 6.44
N HIS A 17 -15.62 -3.57 6.91
CA HIS A 17 -15.95 -2.16 6.86
C HIS A 17 -14.88 -1.47 6.00
N ALA A 18 -15.24 -0.40 5.29
CA ALA A 18 -14.26 0.33 4.48
C ALA A 18 -13.20 0.97 5.39
N ARG A 19 -11.92 0.65 5.18
CA ARG A 19 -10.80 1.18 5.98
C ARG A 19 -9.74 1.77 5.05
N TRP A 20 -9.35 3.00 5.31
CA TRP A 20 -8.31 3.68 4.55
C TRP A 20 -7.01 3.65 5.34
N HIS A 21 -5.93 3.18 4.71
CA HIS A 21 -4.60 3.23 5.30
C HIS A 21 -3.86 4.46 4.75
N LEU A 22 -3.66 5.45 5.63
CA LEU A 22 -2.79 6.58 5.35
C LEU A 22 -1.42 6.30 5.97
N ILE A 23 -0.40 6.14 5.13
CA ILE A 23 0.95 5.90 5.59
C ILE A 23 1.76 7.18 5.30
N PRO A 24 2.18 7.93 6.35
CA PRO A 24 3.07 9.06 6.20
C PRO A 24 4.39 8.59 5.59
N ARG A 25 4.96 9.41 4.69
CA ARG A 25 6.24 9.08 4.04
C ARG A 25 7.20 10.25 4.21
N GLY A 26 8.46 9.94 4.52
CA GLY A 26 9.56 10.89 4.72
C GLY A 26 10.63 10.78 3.62
N GLN A 27 11.55 11.74 3.56
CA GLN A 27 12.69 11.63 2.63
C GLN A 27 13.58 10.45 3.01
N GLY A 28 13.96 9.64 2.02
CA GLY A 28 14.84 8.48 2.21
C GLY A 28 14.16 7.22 2.76
N ASP A 29 12.85 7.25 3.03
CA ASP A 29 12.13 6.11 3.59
C ASP A 29 11.90 4.94 2.61
N CYS A 30 12.11 5.19 1.31
CA CYS A 30 12.02 4.21 0.24
C CYS A 30 12.71 4.75 -1.02
N ALA A 31 13.49 3.89 -1.67
CA ALA A 31 14.24 4.22 -2.88
C ALA A 31 13.30 4.59 -4.06
N GLU A 32 12.15 3.93 -4.18
CA GLU A 32 11.12 4.23 -5.18
C GLU A 32 9.74 4.46 -4.51
N PRO A 33 9.38 5.71 -4.19
CA PRO A 33 8.09 6.01 -3.56
C PRO A 33 6.90 5.87 -4.52
N ARG A 34 7.16 5.73 -5.84
CA ARG A 34 6.12 5.55 -6.87
C ARG A 34 5.73 4.08 -6.92
N GLY A 35 4.52 3.76 -6.45
CA GLY A 35 4.00 2.39 -6.39
C GLY A 35 2.97 2.20 -5.29
N GLY A 36 3.01 3.03 -4.24
CA GLY A 36 2.05 2.97 -3.13
C GLY A 36 2.04 1.56 -2.52
N VAL A 37 0.86 0.96 -2.41
CA VAL A 37 0.69 -0.42 -1.91
C VAL A 37 1.43 -1.48 -2.75
N ARG A 38 1.72 -1.20 -4.04
CA ARG A 38 2.53 -2.10 -4.89
C ARG A 38 3.99 -2.18 -4.46
N GLY A 39 4.42 -1.31 -3.53
CA GLY A 39 5.73 -1.39 -2.90
C GLY A 39 5.94 -2.63 -2.01
N VAL A 40 4.85 -3.25 -1.54
CA VAL A 40 4.87 -4.43 -0.65
C VAL A 40 5.28 -5.70 -1.40
N ILE A 41 5.11 -5.75 -2.72
CA ILE A 41 5.56 -6.86 -3.58
C ILE A 41 6.65 -6.31 -4.50
N GLN A 42 7.90 -6.56 -4.13
CA GLN A 42 9.09 -5.99 -4.78
C GLN A 42 9.13 -6.28 -6.30
N GLU A 43 8.57 -7.41 -6.74
CA GLU A 43 8.53 -7.83 -8.15
C GLU A 43 7.43 -7.15 -9.00
N ARG A 44 6.48 -6.41 -8.41
CA ARG A 44 5.35 -5.79 -9.16
C ARG A 44 5.39 -4.27 -9.19
N GLN A 45 6.55 -3.67 -8.89
CA GLN A 45 6.73 -2.22 -8.87
C GLN A 45 6.83 -1.59 -10.28
N GLY A 46 7.22 -2.34 -11.32
CA GLY A 46 7.61 -1.80 -12.63
C GLY A 46 6.83 -2.33 -13.85
N TYR A 47 5.50 -2.34 -13.83
CA TYR A 47 4.66 -2.53 -15.03
C TYR A 47 3.66 -1.39 -15.17
#